data_AF-A0A554KC89-F1
#
_entry.id   AF-A0A554KC89-F1
#
_cell.length_a   1.000
_cell.length_b   1.000
_cell.length_c   1.000
_cell.angle_alpha   90.00
_cell.angle_beta   90.00
_cell.angle_gamma   90.00
#
_symmetry.space_group_name_H-M   'P 1'
#
loop_
_entity.id
_entity.type
_entity.pdbx_description
1 polymer ?
#
loop_
_entity_poly.entity_id
_entity_poly.type
_entity_poly.pdbx_seq_one_letter_code
_entity_poly.pdbx_strand_id
1 'polypeptide(L)'
;PNPNCVVENPPRQNMPISDGVIQDWRNDALAGGTCGPPTCDSSGNYELSGSDIASLGPIKIPGTFTVRNSATLTVTGTIWVVGNMNFQNSSLVKLDSGYGGNSGILLSDEVVDIHNSANLLGSGTSGSYIMIISAKNAPTSQVMTIRNSSSGAIYYASQGRIRFQNNAGAKEATAYGFDFDNSSSITYESGLADVHFSSGPGGGYDVKYWREVK
;
A
#
# COMPACT_ATOMS: atom_id res chain seq x y z
N PRO A 1 -8.06 9.40 -45.91
CA PRO A 1 -8.73 8.89 -44.69
C PRO A 1 -9.11 7.41 -44.88
N ASN A 2 -8.44 6.49 -44.18
CA ASN A 2 -8.74 5.06 -44.26
C ASN A 2 -10.02 4.76 -43.45
N PRO A 3 -11.11 4.25 -44.05
CA PRO A 3 -12.40 4.06 -43.38
C PRO A 3 -12.46 2.93 -42.35
N ASN A 4 -11.39 2.14 -42.18
CA ASN A 4 -11.47 0.83 -41.50
C ASN A 4 -10.63 0.69 -40.22
N CYS A 5 -10.23 1.77 -39.55
CA CYS A 5 -9.66 1.65 -38.20
C CYS A 5 -10.79 1.54 -37.15
N VAL A 6 -11.47 0.39 -37.11
CA VAL A 6 -12.23 0.01 -35.92
C VAL A 6 -11.17 -0.39 -34.88
N VAL A 7 -10.80 0.55 -34.01
CA VAL A 7 -9.97 0.20 -32.86
C VAL A 7 -10.86 -0.63 -31.95
N GLU A 8 -10.79 -1.96 -32.09
CA GLU A 8 -11.41 -2.87 -31.15
C GLU A 8 -10.80 -2.57 -29.79
N ASN A 9 -11.62 -2.02 -28.89
CA ASN A 9 -11.18 -1.70 -27.55
C ASN A 9 -10.90 -3.04 -26.87
N PRO A 10 -9.67 -3.31 -26.38
CA PRO A 10 -9.40 -4.56 -25.68
C PRO A 10 -10.44 -4.75 -24.56
N PRO A 11 -10.86 -5.99 -24.31
CA PRO A 11 -11.83 -6.28 -23.26
C PRO A 11 -11.31 -5.69 -21.95
N ARG A 12 -12.20 -5.07 -21.18
CA ARG A 12 -11.83 -4.48 -19.88
C ARG A 12 -11.24 -5.60 -19.02
N GLN A 13 -10.00 -5.41 -18.61
CA GLN A 13 -9.36 -6.32 -17.67
C GLN A 13 -9.84 -5.96 -16.26
N ASN A 14 -10.19 -6.97 -15.48
CA ASN A 14 -10.48 -6.78 -14.07
C ASN A 14 -9.21 -6.35 -13.33
N MET A 15 -9.38 -5.55 -12.27
CA MET A 15 -8.25 -5.22 -11.41
C MET A 15 -7.67 -6.50 -10.78
N PRO A 16 -6.33 -6.61 -10.65
CA PRO A 16 -5.67 -7.87 -10.29
C PRO A 16 -5.97 -8.35 -8.85
N ILE A 17 -6.37 -7.44 -7.96
CA ILE A 17 -6.77 -7.76 -6.59
C ILE A 17 -8.29 -7.54 -6.46
N SER A 18 -9.01 -8.61 -6.12
CA SER A 18 -10.46 -8.56 -5.91
C SER A 18 -10.84 -7.89 -4.57
N ASP A 19 -12.06 -7.35 -4.50
CA ASP A 19 -12.59 -6.76 -3.27
C ASP A 19 -12.68 -7.77 -2.11
N GLY A 20 -12.86 -9.06 -2.42
CA GLY A 20 -12.84 -10.15 -1.44
C GLY A 20 -11.48 -10.28 -0.74
N VAL A 21 -10.40 -10.21 -1.51
CA VAL A 21 -9.03 -10.25 -0.95
C VAL A 21 -8.75 -9.00 -0.10
N ILE A 22 -9.19 -7.83 -0.54
CA ILE A 22 -9.09 -6.60 0.27
C ILE A 22 -9.87 -6.75 1.58
N GLN A 23 -11.05 -7.38 1.53
CA GLN A 23 -11.85 -7.66 2.73
C GLN A 23 -11.16 -8.66 3.67
N ASP A 24 -10.49 -9.68 3.15
CA ASP A 24 -9.72 -10.62 3.96
C ASP A 24 -8.59 -9.90 4.74
N TRP A 25 -7.88 -8.96 4.10
CA TRP A 25 -6.87 -8.13 4.78
C TRP A 25 -7.46 -7.23 5.87
N ARG A 26 -8.68 -6.71 5.70
CA ARG A 26 -9.38 -5.98 6.76
C ARG A 26 -9.71 -6.90 7.93
N ASN A 27 -10.16 -8.13 7.64
CA ASN A 27 -10.48 -9.12 8.66
C ASN A 27 -9.23 -9.52 9.45
N ASP A 28 -8.10 -9.72 8.77
CA ASP A 28 -6.81 -10.03 9.42
C ASP A 28 -6.33 -8.89 10.32
N ALA A 29 -6.41 -7.65 9.84
CA ALA A 29 -6.09 -6.47 10.65
C ALA A 29 -7.03 -6.33 11.86
N LEU A 30 -8.33 -6.55 11.67
CA LEU A 30 -9.33 -6.49 12.75
C LEU A 30 -9.13 -7.62 13.78
N ALA A 31 -8.69 -8.80 13.35
CA ALA A 31 -8.38 -9.92 14.23
C ALA A 31 -7.22 -9.59 15.20
N GLY A 32 -6.29 -8.73 14.80
CA GLY A 32 -5.25 -8.18 15.67
C GLY A 32 -5.74 -7.13 16.67
N GLY A 33 -6.99 -6.68 16.53
CA GLY A 33 -7.64 -5.73 17.43
C GLY A 33 -7.93 -4.39 16.76
N THR A 34 -8.60 -3.51 17.52
CA THR A 34 -8.87 -2.13 17.09
C THR A 34 -8.10 -1.17 18.00
N CYS A 35 -7.37 -0.24 17.41
CA CYS A 35 -6.55 0.71 18.12
C CYS A 35 -7.40 1.67 18.98
N GLY A 36 -6.89 1.97 20.17
CA GLY A 36 -7.47 2.92 21.12
C GLY A 36 -6.41 3.42 22.11
N PRO A 37 -6.79 4.26 23.09
CA PRO A 37 -5.84 4.80 24.06
C PRO A 37 -5.12 3.72 24.87
N PRO A 38 -3.81 3.88 25.15
CA PRO A 38 -2.97 5.05 24.86
C PRO A 38 -2.29 5.04 23.48
N THR A 39 -2.44 3.97 22.69
CA THR A 39 -1.74 3.81 21.39
C THR A 39 -2.32 4.72 20.32
N CYS A 40 -3.65 4.86 20.28
CA CYS A 40 -4.34 5.86 19.48
C CYS A 40 -4.98 6.89 20.39
N ASP A 41 -5.22 8.10 19.86
CA ASP A 41 -5.96 9.12 20.59
C ASP A 41 -7.44 8.72 20.78
N SER A 42 -8.19 9.56 21.50
CA SER A 42 -9.63 9.35 21.72
C SER A 42 -10.48 9.35 20.45
N SER A 43 -9.94 9.87 19.34
CA SER A 43 -10.56 9.88 18.02
C SER A 43 -10.13 8.67 17.17
N GLY A 44 -9.30 7.78 17.71
CA GLY A 44 -8.77 6.60 17.02
C GLY A 44 -7.64 6.91 16.04
N ASN A 45 -7.04 8.10 16.10
CA ASN A 45 -5.89 8.44 15.26
C ASN A 45 -4.60 7.85 15.85
N TYR A 46 -3.75 7.33 14.98
CA TYR A 46 -2.40 6.90 15.30
C TYR A 46 -1.39 7.92 14.76
N GLU A 47 -0.47 8.35 15.60
CA GLU A 47 0.64 9.21 15.19
C GLU A 47 1.96 8.71 15.77
N LEU A 48 2.95 8.56 14.88
CA LEU A 48 4.35 8.33 15.25
C LEU A 48 5.20 9.45 14.66
N SER A 49 5.97 10.14 15.49
CA SER A 49 6.69 11.36 15.06
C SER A 49 8.06 11.50 15.72
N GLY A 50 8.72 12.64 15.47
CA GLY A 50 10.04 12.92 16.03
C GLY A 50 11.09 11.91 15.57
N SER A 51 11.69 11.22 16.53
CA SER A 51 12.63 10.10 16.31
C SER A 51 12.14 8.83 17.01
N ASP A 52 10.83 8.73 17.24
CA ASP A 52 10.24 7.62 17.98
C ASP A 52 10.32 6.33 17.17
N ILE A 53 10.41 5.21 17.89
CA ILE A 53 10.47 3.88 17.31
C ILE A 53 9.33 3.06 17.88
N ALA A 54 8.53 2.47 17.00
CA ALA A 54 7.40 1.62 17.39
C ALA A 54 7.29 0.40 16.49
N SER A 55 6.59 -0.63 16.99
CA SER A 55 6.12 -1.75 16.19
C SER A 55 4.60 -1.80 16.22
N LEU A 56 3.96 -2.11 15.09
CA LEU A 56 2.51 -2.11 14.98
C LEU A 56 2.04 -3.17 13.98
N GLY A 57 0.93 -3.82 14.30
CA GLY A 57 0.25 -4.77 13.41
C GLY A 57 0.29 -6.22 13.92
N PRO A 58 -0.68 -7.07 13.51
CA PRO A 58 -1.89 -6.71 12.76
C PRO A 58 -2.83 -5.83 13.61
N ILE A 59 -3.45 -4.80 13.01
CA ILE A 59 -4.36 -3.90 13.75
C ILE A 59 -5.28 -3.09 12.82
N LYS A 60 -6.51 -2.81 13.28
CA LYS A 60 -7.40 -1.78 12.72
C LYS A 60 -7.19 -0.43 13.41
N ILE A 61 -7.05 0.64 12.63
CA ILE A 61 -6.99 2.04 13.09
C ILE A 61 -8.27 2.75 12.62
N PRO A 62 -9.16 3.16 13.56
CA PRO A 62 -10.41 3.83 13.20
C PRO A 62 -10.25 5.22 12.60
N GLY A 63 -9.18 5.94 12.98
CA GLY A 63 -8.92 7.30 12.57
C GLY A 63 -7.85 7.42 11.49
N THR A 64 -7.15 8.55 11.50
CA THR A 64 -6.01 8.84 10.63
C THR A 64 -4.75 8.16 11.15
N PHE A 65 -3.92 7.66 10.23
CA PHE A 65 -2.61 7.12 10.55
C PHE A 65 -1.53 8.03 9.97
N THR A 66 -0.60 8.49 10.82
CA THR A 66 0.48 9.37 10.42
C THR A 66 1.82 8.88 10.96
N VAL A 67 2.81 8.75 10.07
CA VAL A 67 4.22 8.56 10.43
C VAL A 67 5.02 9.72 9.84
N ARG A 68 5.75 10.47 10.67
CA ARG A 68 6.44 11.68 10.20
C ARG A 68 7.80 11.91 10.86
N ASN A 69 8.51 12.91 10.33
CA ASN A 69 9.85 13.32 10.77
C ASN A 69 10.86 12.19 10.54
N SER A 70 11.56 11.73 11.58
CA SER A 70 12.55 10.66 11.50
C SER A 70 12.10 9.41 12.28
N ALA A 71 10.79 9.28 12.50
CA ALA A 71 10.20 8.14 13.18
C ALA A 71 10.44 6.84 12.41
N THR A 72 10.61 5.74 13.15
CA THR A 72 10.76 4.40 12.58
C THR A 72 9.63 3.48 13.03
N LEU A 73 8.81 3.05 12.08
CA LEU A 73 7.76 2.06 12.29
C LEU A 73 8.19 0.70 11.75
N THR A 74 8.11 -0.33 12.59
CA THR A 74 8.24 -1.74 12.18
C THR A 74 6.84 -2.35 12.08
N VAL A 75 6.46 -2.81 10.89
CA VAL A 75 5.16 -3.40 10.62
C VAL A 75 5.24 -4.90 10.86
N THR A 76 4.49 -5.37 11.86
CA THR A 76 4.49 -6.77 12.33
C THR A 76 3.29 -7.58 11.83
N GLY A 77 2.37 -6.95 11.11
CA GLY A 77 1.21 -7.59 10.49
C GLY A 77 0.40 -6.58 9.66
N THR A 78 -0.70 -7.03 9.03
CA THR A 78 -1.56 -6.15 8.22
C THR A 78 -2.12 -4.98 9.05
N ILE A 79 -1.92 -3.75 8.55
CA ILE A 79 -2.51 -2.55 9.15
C ILE A 79 -3.65 -2.07 8.26
N TRP A 80 -4.86 -2.00 8.83
CA TRP A 80 -6.01 -1.39 8.18
C TRP A 80 -6.35 -0.05 8.83
N VAL A 81 -6.34 1.02 8.05
CA VAL A 81 -6.71 2.37 8.44
C VAL A 81 -8.06 2.73 7.80
N VAL A 82 -9.04 3.10 8.63
CA VAL A 82 -10.34 3.55 8.11
C VAL A 82 -10.27 5.00 7.62
N GLY A 83 -9.38 5.82 8.20
CA GLY A 83 -9.11 7.18 7.74
C GLY A 83 -7.93 7.28 6.77
N ASN A 84 -7.43 8.50 6.65
CA ASN A 84 -6.30 8.83 5.78
C ASN A 84 -4.99 8.22 6.29
N MET A 85 -4.06 7.98 5.38
CA MET A 85 -2.72 7.50 5.69
C MET A 85 -1.69 8.53 5.22
N ASN A 86 -0.81 8.99 6.12
CA ASN A 86 0.18 10.03 5.84
C ASN A 86 1.58 9.58 6.22
N PHE A 87 2.51 9.64 5.26
CA PHE A 87 3.93 9.38 5.47
C PHE A 87 4.70 10.62 5.06
N GLN A 88 5.44 11.21 6.00
CA GLN A 88 6.04 12.52 5.81
C GLN A 88 7.51 12.53 6.21
N ASN A 89 8.26 13.41 5.57
CA ASN A 89 9.68 13.68 5.86
C ASN A 89 10.51 12.39 5.81
N SER A 90 11.63 12.33 6.49
CA SER A 90 12.54 11.17 6.52
C SER A 90 12.02 9.96 7.34
N SER A 91 10.71 9.76 7.41
CA SER A 91 10.12 8.65 8.15
C SER A 91 10.52 7.32 7.52
N LEU A 92 10.71 6.31 8.36
CA LEU A 92 11.07 4.97 7.94
C LEU A 92 9.97 4.00 8.35
N VAL A 93 9.37 3.34 7.38
CA VAL A 93 8.43 2.23 7.59
C VAL A 93 9.04 1.00 6.97
N LYS A 94 9.20 -0.04 7.77
CA LYS A 94 9.80 -1.30 7.34
C LYS A 94 8.97 -2.48 7.81
N LEU A 95 8.98 -3.58 7.07
CA LEU A 95 8.43 -4.83 7.58
C LEU A 95 9.34 -5.43 8.65
N ASP A 96 8.75 -6.14 9.59
CA ASP A 96 9.48 -7.00 10.51
C ASP A 96 10.31 -8.04 9.74
N SER A 97 11.50 -8.39 10.25
CA SER A 97 12.36 -9.37 9.59
C SER A 97 11.75 -10.77 9.52
N GLY A 98 10.79 -11.07 10.41
CA GLY A 98 10.01 -12.31 10.40
C GLY A 98 9.18 -12.53 9.14
N TYR A 99 8.95 -11.49 8.32
CA TYR A 99 8.33 -11.66 7.00
C TYR A 99 9.19 -12.49 6.03
N GLY A 100 10.52 -12.54 6.21
CA GLY A 100 11.41 -13.21 5.27
C GLY A 100 11.20 -12.68 3.85
N GLY A 101 11.03 -13.57 2.86
CA GLY A 101 10.72 -13.18 1.48
C GLY A 101 9.30 -12.66 1.25
N ASN A 102 8.40 -12.71 2.25
CA ASN A 102 7.03 -12.28 2.09
C ASN A 102 6.90 -10.75 2.12
N SER A 103 5.87 -10.26 1.45
CA SER A 103 5.48 -8.84 1.41
C SER A 103 4.35 -8.56 2.41
N GLY A 104 4.24 -7.31 2.87
CA GLY A 104 3.24 -6.89 3.86
C GLY A 104 2.30 -5.82 3.33
N ILE A 105 1.13 -5.70 3.96
CA ILE A 105 0.01 -4.87 3.50
C ILE A 105 -0.25 -3.72 4.46
N LEU A 106 -0.33 -2.51 3.91
CA LEU A 106 -0.95 -1.35 4.56
C LEU A 106 -2.15 -0.90 3.72
N LEU A 107 -3.33 -0.90 4.32
CA LEU A 107 -4.60 -0.64 3.66
C LEU A 107 -5.27 0.59 4.25
N SER A 108 -5.69 1.53 3.41
CA SER A 108 -6.53 2.67 3.79
C SER A 108 -7.87 2.62 3.05
N ASP A 109 -8.96 2.93 3.76
CA ASP A 109 -10.28 3.19 3.16
C ASP A 109 -10.40 4.55 2.48
N GLU A 110 -9.46 5.43 2.77
CA GLU A 110 -9.46 6.81 2.32
C GLU A 110 -8.20 7.11 1.52
N VAL A 111 -7.75 8.36 1.55
CA VAL A 111 -6.63 8.80 0.74
C VAL A 111 -5.30 8.50 1.41
N VAL A 112 -4.29 8.24 0.58
CA VAL A 112 -2.90 8.04 1.02
C VAL A 112 -2.00 9.15 0.49
N ASP A 113 -1.24 9.78 1.37
CA ASP A 113 -0.27 10.81 1.01
C ASP A 113 1.13 10.43 1.50
N ILE A 114 2.08 10.35 0.58
CA ILE A 114 3.49 10.02 0.83
C ILE A 114 4.33 11.17 0.32
N HIS A 115 5.04 11.86 1.20
CA HIS A 115 5.86 13.00 0.79
C HIS A 115 7.13 13.23 1.59
N ASN A 116 8.06 13.98 0.99
CA ASN A 116 9.32 14.46 1.58
C ASN A 116 10.28 13.35 2.02
N SER A 117 10.60 12.40 1.14
CA SER A 117 11.64 11.37 1.38
C SER A 117 11.28 10.35 2.47
N ALA A 118 10.00 10.05 2.63
CA ALA A 118 9.54 8.90 3.40
C ALA A 118 10.05 7.61 2.74
N ASN A 119 10.51 6.66 3.56
CA ASN A 119 11.08 5.40 3.11
C ASN A 119 10.19 4.22 3.50
N LEU A 120 9.85 3.40 2.51
CA LEU A 120 8.98 2.24 2.64
C LEU A 120 9.77 1.01 2.21
N LEU A 121 10.16 0.17 3.18
CA LEU A 121 11.08 -0.94 2.96
C LEU A 121 10.42 -2.29 3.31
N GLY A 122 10.81 -3.35 2.61
CA GLY A 122 10.45 -4.71 2.99
C GLY A 122 11.17 -5.18 4.26
N SER A 123 11.22 -6.49 4.46
CA SER A 123 11.80 -7.15 5.64
C SER A 123 13.33 -7.06 5.72
N GLY A 124 13.98 -6.59 4.65
CA GLY A 124 15.43 -6.71 4.42
C GLY A 124 15.83 -7.92 3.59
N THR A 125 14.89 -8.82 3.26
CA THR A 125 15.10 -9.93 2.32
C THR A 125 14.70 -9.51 0.91
N SER A 126 15.47 -9.92 -0.11
CA SER A 126 15.11 -9.69 -1.51
C SER A 126 13.74 -10.31 -1.83
N GLY A 127 12.91 -9.58 -2.58
CA GLY A 127 11.53 -9.99 -2.89
C GLY A 127 10.48 -9.59 -1.85
N SER A 128 10.89 -9.04 -0.70
CA SER A 128 9.98 -8.51 0.30
C SER A 128 9.71 -7.01 0.06
N TYR A 129 8.44 -6.65 -0.03
CA TYR A 129 8.00 -5.28 -0.27
C TYR A 129 6.82 -4.91 0.63
N ILE A 130 6.63 -3.61 0.84
CA ILE A 130 5.37 -3.08 1.35
C ILE A 130 4.46 -2.81 0.17
N MET A 131 3.22 -3.30 0.23
CA MET A 131 2.13 -2.83 -0.62
C MET A 131 1.24 -1.87 0.16
N ILE A 132 1.02 -0.70 -0.42
CA ILE A 132 0.10 0.31 0.09
C ILE A 132 -1.13 0.34 -0.80
N ILE A 133 -2.29 0.24 -0.18
CA ILE A 133 -3.58 0.19 -0.85
C ILE A 133 -4.45 1.37 -0.42
N SER A 134 -5.01 2.08 -1.38
CA SER A 134 -6.21 2.89 -1.16
C SER A 134 -7.41 2.17 -1.75
N ALA A 135 -8.35 1.78 -0.90
CA ALA A 135 -9.62 1.16 -1.28
C ALA A 135 -10.75 2.19 -1.47
N LYS A 136 -10.41 3.48 -1.51
CA LYS A 136 -11.37 4.56 -1.72
C LYS A 136 -12.02 4.44 -3.10
N ASN A 137 -13.35 4.37 -3.13
CA ASN A 137 -14.12 4.41 -4.36
C ASN A 137 -14.31 5.85 -4.84
N ALA A 138 -13.37 6.35 -5.65
CA ALA A 138 -13.41 7.68 -6.24
C ALA A 138 -12.71 7.68 -7.62
N PRO A 139 -13.32 7.09 -8.66
CA PRO A 139 -12.65 6.75 -9.93
C PRO A 139 -12.10 7.97 -10.69
N THR A 140 -12.66 9.15 -10.46
CA THR A 140 -12.23 10.41 -11.08
C THR A 140 -11.29 11.24 -10.19
N SER A 141 -11.07 10.83 -8.94
CA SER A 141 -10.32 11.60 -7.95
C SER A 141 -8.96 10.97 -7.67
N GLN A 142 -8.04 11.81 -7.19
CA GLN A 142 -6.75 11.37 -6.69
C GLN A 142 -6.97 10.76 -5.30
N VAL A 143 -6.63 9.48 -5.16
CA VAL A 143 -6.76 8.73 -3.89
C VAL A 143 -5.40 8.40 -3.29
N MET A 144 -4.34 8.50 -4.07
CA MET A 144 -2.98 8.35 -3.60
C MET A 144 -2.07 9.37 -4.26
N THR A 145 -1.24 10.06 -3.47
CA THR A 145 -0.21 10.95 -4.01
C THR A 145 1.16 10.64 -3.43
N ILE A 146 2.16 10.54 -4.31
CA ILE A 146 3.55 10.28 -3.95
C ILE A 146 4.40 11.44 -4.45
N ARG A 147 5.16 12.08 -3.56
CA ARG A 147 5.98 13.28 -3.86
C ARG A 147 7.35 13.21 -3.21
N ASN A 148 8.41 13.57 -3.93
CA ASN A 148 9.77 13.69 -3.37
C ASN A 148 10.26 12.42 -2.62
N SER A 149 9.83 11.21 -2.98
CA SER A 149 10.14 9.97 -2.23
C SER A 149 11.41 9.29 -2.73
N SER A 150 12.17 8.63 -1.83
CA SER A 150 13.49 8.04 -2.12
C SER A 150 13.51 6.52 -2.24
N SER A 151 12.47 5.81 -1.78
CA SER A 151 12.30 4.36 -1.98
C SER A 151 10.87 4.04 -2.42
N GLY A 152 10.73 3.29 -3.52
CA GLY A 152 9.43 2.88 -4.05
C GLY A 152 8.87 1.68 -3.28
N ALA A 153 7.58 1.74 -2.95
CA ALA A 153 6.76 0.61 -2.55
C ALA A 153 5.95 0.08 -3.75
N ILE A 154 5.10 -0.92 -3.50
CA ILE A 154 4.03 -1.30 -4.42
C ILE A 154 2.79 -0.47 -4.08
N TYR A 155 2.21 0.18 -5.08
CA TYR A 155 1.04 1.04 -4.90
C TYR A 155 -0.19 0.47 -5.61
N TYR A 156 -1.33 0.42 -4.92
CA TYR A 156 -2.57 -0.10 -5.49
C TYR A 156 -3.76 0.81 -5.19
N ALA A 157 -4.52 1.15 -6.23
CA ALA A 157 -5.74 1.95 -6.12
C ALA A 157 -6.81 1.45 -7.11
N SER A 158 -7.62 0.47 -6.70
CA SER A 158 -8.59 -0.20 -7.59
C SER A 158 -9.62 0.74 -8.22
N GLN A 159 -10.02 1.79 -7.50
CA GLN A 159 -11.12 2.68 -7.86
C GLN A 159 -10.75 4.15 -7.70
N GLY A 160 -9.51 4.52 -8.03
CA GLY A 160 -9.05 5.91 -7.98
C GLY A 160 -7.77 6.14 -8.74
N ARG A 161 -7.35 7.41 -8.80
CA ARG A 161 -6.14 7.83 -9.49
C ARG A 161 -4.95 7.93 -8.53
N ILE A 162 -3.77 7.50 -9.00
CA ILE A 162 -2.50 7.70 -8.29
C ILE A 162 -1.72 8.83 -8.98
N ARG A 163 -1.27 9.81 -8.19
CA ARG A 163 -0.47 10.93 -8.67
C ARG A 163 0.99 10.80 -8.24
N PHE A 164 1.92 10.91 -9.18
CA PHE A 164 3.36 10.96 -8.94
C PHE A 164 3.89 12.37 -9.23
N GLN A 165 4.66 12.93 -8.29
CA GLN A 165 5.24 14.27 -8.44
C GLN A 165 6.69 14.32 -7.97
N ASN A 166 7.51 15.16 -8.61
CA ASN A 166 8.87 15.51 -8.18
C ASN A 166 9.75 14.29 -7.87
N ASN A 167 10.17 13.56 -8.92
CA ASN A 167 11.05 12.38 -8.80
C ASN A 167 10.51 11.27 -7.89
N ALA A 168 9.19 11.16 -7.71
CA ALA A 168 8.59 10.05 -6.98
C ALA A 168 8.83 8.72 -7.70
N GLY A 169 9.25 7.70 -6.94
CA GLY A 169 9.48 6.34 -7.42
C GLY A 169 8.46 5.32 -6.92
N ALA A 170 8.26 4.25 -7.68
CA ALA A 170 7.47 3.08 -7.36
C ALA A 170 8.18 1.81 -7.84
N LYS A 171 7.98 0.67 -7.16
CA LYS A 171 8.41 -0.64 -7.64
C LYS A 171 7.40 -1.23 -8.62
N GLU A 172 6.13 -1.03 -8.28
CA GLU A 172 4.97 -1.35 -9.10
C GLU A 172 3.85 -0.38 -8.71
N ALA A 173 3.00 0.00 -9.66
CA ALA A 173 1.80 0.76 -9.36
C ALA A 173 0.65 0.27 -10.24
N THR A 174 -0.49 -0.06 -9.64
CA THR A 174 -1.72 -0.42 -10.36
C THR A 174 -2.87 0.47 -9.89
N ALA A 175 -3.51 1.16 -10.82
CA ALA A 175 -4.56 2.12 -10.52
C ALA A 175 -5.61 2.20 -11.63
N TYR A 176 -6.78 2.77 -11.32
CA TYR A 176 -7.75 3.14 -12.36
C TYR A 176 -7.22 4.22 -13.32
N GLY A 177 -6.32 5.07 -12.83
CA GLY A 177 -5.60 6.03 -13.66
C GLY A 177 -4.37 6.61 -12.97
N PHE A 178 -3.48 7.20 -13.76
CA PHE A 178 -2.27 7.84 -13.27
C PHE A 178 -2.20 9.31 -13.70
N ASP A 179 -1.66 10.15 -12.81
CA ASP A 179 -1.29 11.54 -13.08
C ASP A 179 0.21 11.71 -12.81
N PHE A 180 0.95 12.27 -13.76
CA PHE A 180 2.41 12.46 -13.67
C PHE A 180 2.77 13.94 -13.77
N ASP A 181 3.48 14.45 -12.77
CA ASP A 181 4.06 15.79 -12.77
C ASP A 181 5.58 15.75 -12.51
N ASN A 182 6.29 16.77 -13.01
CA ASN A 182 7.68 17.11 -12.67
C ASN A 182 8.66 15.93 -12.61
N SER A 183 9.12 15.46 -13.77
CA SER A 183 10.20 14.46 -13.91
C SER A 183 10.02 13.21 -13.05
N SER A 184 8.78 12.76 -12.80
CA SER A 184 8.52 11.49 -12.14
C SER A 184 8.87 10.32 -13.08
N SER A 185 9.60 9.33 -12.58
CA SER A 185 9.93 8.11 -13.31
C SER A 185 9.36 6.91 -12.55
N ILE A 186 8.58 6.07 -13.24
CA ILE A 186 8.25 4.74 -12.72
C ILE A 186 9.27 3.77 -13.28
N THR A 187 10.13 3.24 -12.41
CA THR A 187 10.98 2.10 -12.73
C THR A 187 10.28 0.83 -12.31
N TYR A 188 9.52 0.23 -13.24
CA TYR A 188 8.94 -1.09 -13.03
C TYR A 188 10.06 -2.13 -12.87
N GLU A 189 10.06 -2.88 -11.78
CA GLU A 189 10.84 -4.11 -11.68
C GLU A 189 10.03 -5.25 -12.29
N SER A 190 10.44 -5.72 -13.47
CA SER A 190 9.85 -6.90 -14.10
C SER A 190 10.18 -8.15 -13.27
N GLY A 191 9.16 -8.87 -12.79
CA GLY A 191 9.34 -10.10 -12.01
C GLY A 191 8.54 -10.18 -10.70
N LEU A 192 7.76 -9.14 -10.35
CA LEU A 192 6.87 -9.17 -9.18
C LEU A 192 5.66 -10.11 -9.30
N ALA A 193 5.47 -10.82 -10.41
CA ALA A 193 4.36 -11.78 -10.56
C ALA A 193 4.38 -12.93 -9.52
N ASP A 194 5.48 -13.10 -8.78
CA ASP A 194 5.67 -14.15 -7.76
C ASP A 194 5.87 -13.57 -6.33
N VAL A 195 5.49 -12.31 -6.08
CA VAL A 195 5.54 -11.79 -4.70
C VAL A 195 4.42 -12.37 -3.85
N HIS A 196 4.79 -13.09 -2.80
CA HIS A 196 3.86 -13.66 -1.85
C HIS A 196 3.49 -12.60 -0.80
N PHE A 197 2.24 -12.12 -0.83
CA PHE A 197 1.71 -11.22 0.19
C PHE A 197 1.22 -12.04 1.39
N SER A 198 1.79 -11.74 2.57
CA SER A 198 1.44 -12.39 3.83
C SER A 198 0.80 -11.39 4.78
N SER A 199 -0.15 -11.83 5.59
CA SER A 199 -0.71 -11.02 6.68
C SER A 199 0.24 -10.86 7.88
N GLY A 200 1.42 -11.51 7.83
CA GLY A 200 2.49 -11.46 8.82
C GLY A 200 3.01 -12.86 9.17
N PRO A 201 4.02 -12.98 10.05
CA PRO A 201 4.60 -14.27 10.46
C PRO A 201 3.60 -15.27 11.08
N GLY A 202 2.41 -14.80 11.46
CA GLY A 202 1.31 -15.60 12.03
C GLY A 202 0.12 -15.87 11.10
N GLY A 203 0.12 -15.35 9.86
CA GLY A 203 -1.00 -15.50 8.92
C GLY A 203 -0.54 -15.99 7.55
N GLY A 204 -0.96 -17.19 7.19
CA GLY A 204 -0.71 -17.81 5.89
C GLY A 204 -2.02 -17.96 5.11
N TYR A 205 -1.96 -17.75 3.79
CA TYR A 205 -3.02 -18.18 2.89
C TYR A 205 -2.67 -19.56 2.34
N ASP A 206 -3.62 -20.48 2.45
CA ASP A 206 -3.50 -21.84 1.93
C ASP A 206 -4.23 -21.91 0.56
N VAL A 207 -3.50 -22.24 -0.50
CA VAL A 207 -4.09 -22.38 -1.85
C VAL A 207 -4.83 -23.72 -1.90
N LYS A 208 -6.15 -23.67 -1.66
CA LYS A 208 -6.98 -24.88 -1.57
C LYS A 208 -7.15 -25.61 -2.90
N TYR A 209 -6.96 -24.94 -4.04
CA TYR A 209 -7.08 -25.54 -5.36
C TYR A 209 -6.61 -24.60 -6.48
N TRP A 210 -6.00 -25.19 -7.52
CA TRP A 210 -5.66 -24.55 -8.78
C TRP A 210 -6.32 -25.30 -9.96
N ARG A 211 -6.84 -24.55 -10.94
CA ARG A 211 -7.27 -25.08 -12.26
C ARG A 211 -6.70 -24.24 -13.38
N GLU A 212 -5.88 -24.84 -14.22
CA GLU A 212 -5.53 -24.30 -15.53
C GLU A 212 -6.62 -24.69 -16.55
N VAL A 213 -7.04 -23.72 -17.36
CA VAL A 213 -8.01 -23.95 -18.44
C VAL A 213 -7.30 -23.67 -19.75
N LYS A 214 -7.32 -24.64 -20.66
CA LYS A 214 -6.74 -24.55 -22.01
C LYS A 214 -7.52 -23.61 -22.92
#